data_AF-A0A933AA96-F1
#
_entry.id   AF-A0A933AA96-F1
#
_cell.length_a   1.000
_cell.length_b   1.000
_cell.length_c   1.000
_cell.angle_alpha   90.00
_cell.angle_beta   90.00
_cell.angle_gamma   90.00
#
_symmetry.space_group_name_H-M   'P 1'
#
loop_
_entity.id
_entity.type
_entity.pdbx_description
1 polymer ?
#
loop_
_entity_poly.entity_id
_entity_poly.type
_entity_poly.pdbx_seq_one_letter_code
_entity_poly.pdbx_strand_id
1 'polypeptide(L)'
;MNKNTGKSVWTFSAESARKVGHPAPFPVQLPYRLMQLYTYKDDVVLDPFCGSGSAFVAAVKADRHFVGYDIDPNYVKMSEKRIGEAREQKLARIVNVPPLPDGELGYALVRDGIESYDLEPV
;
A
#
# COMPACT_ATOMS: atom_id res chain seq x y z
N MET A 1 -9.99 -20.23 0.32
CA MET A 1 -8.82 -20.29 -0.58
C MET A 1 -9.21 -19.70 -1.94
N ASN A 2 -8.52 -18.66 -2.43
CA ASN A 2 -8.78 -18.12 -3.76
C ASN A 2 -8.13 -19.03 -4.83
N LYS A 3 -8.88 -19.45 -5.84
CA LYS A 3 -8.60 -20.60 -6.74
C LYS A 3 -7.42 -20.42 -7.73
N ASN A 4 -6.54 -19.44 -7.53
CA ASN A 4 -5.54 -19.04 -8.53
C ASN A 4 -4.08 -19.07 -8.08
N THR A 5 -3.76 -19.48 -6.85
CA THR A 5 -2.37 -19.43 -6.32
C THR A 5 -1.39 -20.42 -6.96
N GLY A 6 -1.85 -21.48 -7.64
CA GLY A 6 -0.99 -22.53 -8.21
C GLY A 6 -0.66 -22.45 -9.71
N LYS A 7 -1.08 -21.39 -10.42
CA LYS A 7 -0.77 -21.24 -11.87
C LYS A 7 0.56 -20.49 -12.06
N SER A 8 1.38 -20.93 -13.00
CA SER A 8 2.67 -20.29 -13.36
C SER A 8 2.52 -19.06 -14.26
N VAL A 9 1.35 -18.84 -14.87
CA VAL A 9 1.06 -17.68 -15.73
C VAL A 9 0.06 -16.77 -15.03
N TRP A 10 0.43 -15.51 -14.84
CA TRP A 10 -0.41 -14.48 -14.22
C TRP A 10 -0.69 -13.34 -15.20
N THR A 11 -1.94 -12.89 -15.26
CA THR A 11 -2.38 -11.78 -16.10
C THR A 11 -2.62 -10.56 -15.22
N PHE A 12 -1.96 -9.45 -15.54
CA PHE A 12 -2.16 -8.15 -14.89
C PHE A 12 -2.37 -7.08 -15.97
N SER A 13 -3.19 -6.07 -15.67
CA SER A 13 -3.20 -4.84 -16.47
C SER A 13 -1.92 -4.07 -16.24
N ALA A 14 -1.33 -3.49 -17.29
CA ALA A 14 -0.14 -2.66 -17.17
C ALA A 14 -0.43 -1.37 -16.38
N GLU A 15 0.55 -0.89 -15.62
CA GLU A 15 0.47 0.43 -15.00
C GLU A 15 0.78 1.51 -16.01
N SER A 16 0.02 2.60 -15.96
CA SER A 16 0.23 3.72 -16.87
C SER A 16 1.50 4.49 -16.48
N ALA A 17 2.50 4.46 -17.36
CA ALA A 17 3.74 5.23 -17.21
C ALA A 17 3.48 6.73 -16.96
N ARG A 18 2.47 7.30 -17.64
CA ARG A 18 2.06 8.70 -17.47
C ARG A 18 1.43 8.98 -16.10
N LYS A 19 0.66 8.03 -15.56
CA LYS A 19 0.03 8.17 -14.23
C LYS A 19 1.05 8.06 -13.11
N VAL A 20 2.05 7.20 -13.27
CA VAL A 20 3.08 6.96 -12.25
C VAL A 20 4.24 7.96 -12.38
N GLY A 21 4.49 8.50 -13.58
CA GLY A 21 5.64 9.38 -13.84
C GLY A 21 6.95 8.62 -14.07
N HIS A 22 6.89 7.30 -14.25
CA HIS A 22 8.05 6.43 -14.51
C HIS A 22 7.83 5.72 -15.84
N PRO A 23 8.85 5.57 -16.71
CA PRO A 23 8.67 5.04 -18.06
C PRO A 23 8.23 3.57 -18.08
N ALA A 24 8.61 2.78 -17.08
CA ALA A 24 8.31 1.35 -17.02
C ALA A 24 7.93 0.86 -15.61
N PRO A 25 6.78 1.28 -15.05
CA PRO A 25 6.34 0.80 -13.75
C PRO A 25 5.65 -0.56 -13.89
N PHE A 26 6.02 -1.53 -13.08
CA PHE A 26 5.24 -2.78 -12.96
C PHE A 26 4.03 -2.58 -12.03
N PRO A 27 2.94 -3.37 -12.22
CA PRO A 27 1.76 -3.35 -11.36
C PRO A 27 2.10 -3.73 -9.93
N VAL A 28 1.60 -2.96 -8.96
CA VAL A 28 1.79 -3.21 -7.51
C VAL A 28 1.27 -4.61 -7.10
N GLN A 29 0.30 -5.16 -7.81
CA GLN A 29 -0.22 -6.50 -7.56
C GLN A 29 0.83 -7.60 -7.78
N LEU A 30 1.81 -7.41 -8.67
CA LEU A 30 2.86 -8.38 -8.95
C LEU A 30 3.78 -8.61 -7.73
N PRO A 31 4.50 -7.61 -7.20
CA PRO A 31 5.32 -7.79 -6.01
C PRO A 31 4.48 -8.15 -4.78
N TYR A 32 3.25 -7.64 -4.64
CA TYR A 32 2.37 -8.00 -3.53
C TYR A 32 2.13 -9.50 -3.51
N ARG A 33 1.80 -10.08 -4.66
CA ARG A 33 1.57 -11.53 -4.78
C ARG A 33 2.84 -12.34 -4.50
N LEU A 34 4.00 -11.89 -4.99
CA LEU A 34 5.28 -12.54 -4.69
C LEU A 34 5.57 -12.54 -3.18
N MET A 35 5.36 -11.42 -2.49
CA MET A 35 5.54 -11.32 -1.04
C MET A 35 4.59 -12.25 -0.28
N GLN A 36 3.33 -12.36 -0.69
CA GLN A 36 2.37 -13.30 -0.08
C GLN A 36 2.78 -14.78 -0.25
N LEU A 37 3.55 -15.11 -1.28
CA LEU A 37 3.98 -16.48 -1.56
C LEU A 37 5.34 -16.83 -0.92
N TYR A 38 6.26 -15.87 -0.83
CA TYR A 38 7.67 -16.13 -0.53
C TYR A 38 8.22 -15.43 0.72
N THR A 39 7.39 -14.69 1.45
CA THR A 39 7.80 -13.98 2.67
C THR A 39 6.75 -14.11 3.75
N TYR A 40 7.15 -13.93 5.00
CA TYR A 40 6.25 -13.78 6.14
C TYR A 40 6.01 -12.31 6.46
N LYS A 41 5.03 -12.06 7.34
CA LYS A 41 4.84 -10.73 7.94
C LYS A 41 6.14 -10.33 8.65
N ASP A 42 6.47 -9.04 8.59
CA ASP A 42 7.66 -8.43 9.20
C ASP A 42 9.01 -8.89 8.59
N ASP A 43 9.00 -9.68 7.51
CA ASP A 43 10.21 -9.92 6.71
C ASP A 43 10.69 -8.64 6.00
N VAL A 44 11.98 -8.61 5.67
CA VAL A 44 12.60 -7.53 4.90
C VAL A 44 12.68 -7.91 3.42
N VAL A 45 12.13 -7.07 2.55
CA VAL A 45 12.24 -7.20 1.09
C VAL A 45 13.28 -6.24 0.53
N LEU A 46 14.24 -6.75 -0.22
CA LEU A 46 15.24 -5.94 -0.94
C LEU A 46 14.82 -5.73 -2.40
N ASP A 47 14.83 -4.47 -2.86
CA ASP A 47 14.72 -4.10 -4.27
C ASP A 47 15.89 -3.17 -4.67
N PRO A 48 16.95 -3.68 -5.31
CA PRO A 48 18.13 -2.88 -5.66
C PRO A 48 17.94 -1.98 -6.90
N PHE A 49 16.75 -1.98 -7.50
CA PHE A 49 16.38 -1.15 -8.65
C PHE A 49 14.97 -0.58 -8.45
N CYS A 50 14.77 0.06 -7.29
CA CYS A 50 13.43 0.30 -6.76
C CYS A 50 12.60 1.28 -7.62
N GLY A 51 13.24 2.11 -8.44
CA GLY A 51 12.60 3.06 -9.35
C GLY A 51 11.52 3.86 -8.63
N SER A 52 10.31 3.85 -9.20
CA SER A 52 9.15 4.52 -8.62
C SER A 52 8.59 3.89 -7.33
N GLY A 53 9.16 2.81 -6.80
CA GLY A 53 8.78 2.24 -5.50
C GLY A 53 7.57 1.29 -5.51
N SER A 54 7.18 0.72 -6.66
CA SER A 54 6.02 -0.19 -6.74
C SER A 54 6.15 -1.42 -5.80
N ALA A 55 7.36 -1.95 -5.61
CA ALA A 55 7.63 -3.02 -4.65
C ALA A 55 7.41 -2.56 -3.20
N PHE A 56 7.82 -1.34 -2.85
CA PHE A 56 7.68 -0.82 -1.48
C PHE A 56 6.23 -0.48 -1.13
N VAL A 57 5.46 0.05 -2.09
CA VAL A 57 4.00 0.20 -1.93
C VAL A 57 3.35 -1.16 -1.64
N ALA A 58 3.78 -2.22 -2.32
CA ALA A 58 3.31 -3.57 -2.04
C ALA A 58 3.76 -4.08 -0.67
N ALA A 59 5.00 -3.82 -0.25
CA ALA A 59 5.52 -4.19 1.06
C ALA A 59 4.72 -3.52 2.19
N VAL A 60 4.41 -2.23 2.06
CA VAL A 60 3.51 -1.53 3.00
C VAL A 60 2.17 -2.24 3.09
N LYS A 61 1.52 -2.55 1.96
CA LYS A 61 0.23 -3.24 1.93
C LYS A 61 0.30 -4.65 2.53
N ALA A 62 1.44 -5.31 2.37
CA ALA A 62 1.67 -6.67 2.85
C ALA A 62 2.21 -6.74 4.29
N ASP A 63 2.43 -5.64 5.02
CA ASP A 63 3.08 -5.68 6.35
C ASP A 63 4.48 -6.29 6.29
N ARG A 64 5.28 -5.87 5.30
CA ARG A 64 6.71 -6.21 5.20
C ARG A 64 7.56 -4.96 5.37
N HIS A 65 8.75 -5.14 5.93
CA HIS A 65 9.82 -4.17 5.86
C HIS A 65 10.46 -4.20 4.48
N PHE A 66 11.18 -3.14 4.11
CA PHE A 66 11.85 -3.08 2.83
C PHE A 66 13.10 -2.21 2.87
N VAL A 67 14.03 -2.52 1.97
CA VAL A 67 15.25 -1.77 1.70
C VAL A 67 15.41 -1.69 0.19
N GLY A 68 15.96 -0.60 -0.31
CA GLY A 68 16.48 -0.61 -1.66
C GLY A 68 17.04 0.70 -2.13
N TYR A 69 17.45 0.68 -3.39
CA TYR A 69 18.35 1.67 -3.96
C TYR A 69 17.91 1.96 -5.40
N ASP A 70 18.13 3.18 -5.84
CA ASP A 70 18.08 3.58 -7.23
C ASP A 70 19.16 4.64 -7.47
N ILE A 71 19.71 4.68 -8.67
CA ILE A 71 20.75 5.64 -9.04
C ILE A 71 20.14 7.01 -9.37
N ASP A 72 18.86 7.07 -9.75
CA ASP A 72 18.18 8.33 -10.05
C ASP A 72 17.51 8.90 -8.79
N PRO A 73 18.01 10.02 -8.24
CA PRO A 73 17.43 10.62 -7.05
C PRO A 73 15.98 11.09 -7.24
N ASN A 74 15.52 11.33 -8.48
CA ASN A 74 14.13 11.68 -8.74
C ASN A 74 13.19 10.48 -8.55
N TYR A 75 13.65 9.28 -8.91
CA TYR A 75 12.90 8.04 -8.65
C TYR A 75 12.86 7.71 -7.16
N VAL A 76 13.95 7.93 -6.43
CA VAL A 76 13.96 7.81 -4.96
C VAL A 76 12.91 8.72 -4.32
N LYS A 77 12.87 10.02 -4.68
CA LYS A 77 11.86 10.96 -4.18
C LYS A 77 10.42 10.55 -4.53
N MET A 78 10.21 10.05 -5.74
CA MET A 78 8.90 9.55 -6.18
C MET A 78 8.47 8.32 -5.37
N SER A 79 9.40 7.40 -5.14
CA SER A 79 9.20 6.22 -4.29
C SER A 79 8.82 6.62 -2.87
N GLU A 80 9.56 7.53 -2.24
CA GLU A 80 9.27 8.05 -0.90
C GLU A 80 7.86 8.62 -0.78
N LYS A 81 7.47 9.47 -1.74
CA LYS A 81 6.11 10.03 -1.79
C LYS A 81 5.05 8.93 -1.85
N ARG A 82 5.20 7.96 -2.76
CA ARG A 82 4.24 6.86 -2.94
C ARG A 82 4.17 5.94 -1.73
N ILE A 83 5.29 5.73 -1.03
CA ILE A 83 5.33 5.00 0.24
C ILE A 83 4.53 5.75 1.31
N GLY A 84 4.71 7.07 1.43
CA GLY A 84 3.95 7.92 2.35
C GLY A 84 2.45 7.78 2.13
N GLU A 85 2.00 8.00 0.88
CA GLU A 85 0.59 7.84 0.48
C GLU A 85 0.05 6.43 0.79
N ALA A 86 0.85 5.38 0.54
CA ALA A 86 0.45 4.00 0.83
C ALA A 86 0.31 3.73 2.35
N ARG A 87 1.17 4.31 3.17
CA ARG A 87 1.09 4.21 4.64
C ARG A 87 -0.14 4.94 5.16
N GLU A 88 -0.39 6.16 4.69
CA GLU A 88 -1.59 6.94 5.03
C GLU A 88 -2.87 6.18 4.67
N GLN A 89 -2.95 5.63 3.46
CA GLN A 89 -4.09 4.81 3.02
C GLN A 89 -4.28 3.55 3.88
N LYS A 90 -3.18 2.96 4.35
CA LYS A 90 -3.25 1.78 5.21
C LYS A 90 -3.75 2.12 6.62
N LEU A 91 -3.36 3.29 7.13
CA LEU A 91 -3.80 3.80 8.43
C LEU A 91 -5.25 4.26 8.40
N ALA A 92 -5.68 4.89 7.30
CA ALA A 92 -7.04 5.35 7.09
C ALA A 92 -8.01 4.15 6.92
N ARG A 93 -8.52 3.64 8.03
CA ARG A 93 -9.62 2.68 8.07
C ARG A 93 -10.91 3.36 8.53
N ILE A 94 -11.99 3.14 7.80
CA ILE A 94 -13.34 3.48 8.29
C ILE A 94 -13.67 2.44 9.36
N VAL A 95 -13.95 2.91 10.57
CA VAL A 95 -14.53 2.09 11.64
C VAL A 95 -15.99 2.49 11.81
N ASN A 96 -16.87 1.50 12.02
CA ASN A 96 -18.22 1.79 12.49
C ASN A 96 -18.09 2.33 13.91
N VAL A 97 -18.47 3.58 14.10
CA VAL A 97 -18.63 4.17 15.43
C VAL A 97 -20.01 3.75 15.92
N PRO A 98 -20.18 3.35 17.20
CA PRO A 98 -21.51 3.18 17.77
C PRO A 98 -22.35 4.46 17.55
N PRO A 99 -23.69 4.34 17.44
CA PRO A 99 -24.56 5.48 17.26
C PRO A 99 -24.28 6.54 18.32
N LEU A 100 -24.34 7.81 17.92
CA LEU A 100 -24.26 8.93 18.85
C LEU A 100 -25.41 8.83 19.88
N PRO A 101 -25.29 9.49 21.05
CA PRO A 101 -26.31 9.43 22.11
C PRO A 101 -27.74 9.80 21.66
N ASP A 102 -27.87 10.52 20.55
CA ASP A 102 -29.13 10.93 19.90
C ASP A 102 -29.63 9.97 18.80
N GLY A 103 -28.89 8.90 18.51
CA GLY A 103 -29.24 7.91 17.50
C GLY A 103 -28.70 8.19 16.10
N GLU A 104 -27.88 9.23 15.91
CA GLU A 104 -27.24 9.49 14.63
C GLU A 104 -26.10 8.51 14.32
N LEU A 105 -25.99 8.13 13.04
CA LEU A 105 -24.88 7.29 12.54
C LEU A 105 -23.65 8.18 12.33
N GLY A 106 -22.62 7.98 13.15
CA GLY A 106 -21.31 8.59 12.96
C GLY A 106 -20.34 7.67 12.20
N TYR A 107 -19.47 8.26 11.38
CA TYR A 107 -18.29 7.59 10.82
C TYR A 107 -17.04 8.32 11.35
N ALA A 108 -16.04 7.58 11.83
CA ALA A 108 -14.74 8.15 12.18
C ALA A 108 -13.66 7.61 11.26
N LEU A 109 -12.80 8.51 10.79
CA LEU A 109 -11.52 8.15 10.18
C LEU A 109 -10.49 8.03 11.29
N VAL A 110 -10.13 6.79 11.66
CA VAL A 110 -9.05 6.58 12.63
C VAL A 110 -7.73 6.76 11.88
N ARG A 111 -6.93 7.75 12.30
CA ARG A 111 -5.52 7.88 11.93
C ARG A 111 -4.69 7.45 13.16
N ASP A 112 -3.59 6.74 12.94
CA ASP A 112 -2.55 6.43 13.94
C ASP A 112 -2.86 5.47 15.09
N GLY A 113 -3.91 4.64 15.03
CA GLY A 113 -4.18 3.69 16.13
C GLY A 113 -4.47 4.35 17.48
N ILE A 114 -4.60 5.67 17.49
CA ILE A 114 -5.21 6.47 18.54
C ILE A 114 -6.67 6.62 18.12
N GLU A 115 -7.59 6.18 18.97
CA GLU A 115 -9.02 6.45 18.82
C GLU A 115 -9.27 7.94 19.07
N SER A 116 -8.89 8.82 18.14
CA SER A 116 -9.34 10.21 18.13
C SER A 116 -10.58 10.31 17.25
N TYR A 117 -11.73 10.52 17.89
CA TYR A 117 -13.00 10.78 17.25
C TYR A 117 -13.15 12.29 17.04
N ASP A 118 -12.82 12.79 15.85
CA ASP A 118 -13.32 14.11 15.43
C ASP A 118 -14.76 13.90 14.93
N LEU A 119 -15.71 14.04 15.85
CA LEU A 119 -17.14 13.98 15.57
C LEU A 119 -17.56 15.33 14.97
N GLU A 120 -17.53 15.46 13.66
CA GLU A 120 -18.20 16.55 12.96
C GLU A 120 -19.66 16.11 12.71
N PRO A 121 -20.67 16.80 13.28
CA PRO A 121 -22.06 16.56 12.92
C PRO A 121 -22.31 17.00 11.46
N VAL A 122 -23.19 16.28 10.76
CA VAL A 122 -23.57 16.58 9.37
C VAL A 122 -24.49 17.79 9.30
#